data_AF-A0A529NQC2-F1
#
_entry.id   AF-A0A529NQC2-F1
#
_cell.length_a   1.000
_cell.length_b   1.000
_cell.length_c   1.000
_cell.angle_alpha   90.00
_cell.angle_beta   90.00
_cell.angle_gamma   90.00
#
_symmetry.space_group_name_H-M   'P 1'
#
loop_
_entity.id
_entity.type
_entity.pdbx_description
1 polymer ?
#
loop_
_entity_poly.entity_id
_entity_poly.type
_entity_poly.pdbx_seq_one_letter_code
_entity_poly.pdbx_strand_id
1 'polypeptide(L)' 'MYSYPNYIPLNAAKVLGIKAALEPFAFDHIYGAWWNQNVTGDAKTAFAASVTRYLAAIA' A
#
# COMPACT_ATOMS: atom_id res chain seq x y z
N MET A 1 -0.69 6.13 -0.05
CA MET A 1 -1.12 5.55 -1.33
C MET A 1 -1.52 6.69 -2.26
N TYR A 2 -0.58 7.22 -3.01
CA TYR A 2 -0.75 8.45 -3.80
C TYR A 2 -0.51 8.14 -5.27
N SER A 3 -1.12 8.94 -6.15
CA SER A 3 -0.57 9.09 -7.49
C SER A 3 0.79 9.77 -7.36
N TYR A 4 1.88 9.02 -7.49
CA TYR A 4 3.22 9.58 -7.29
C TYR A 4 3.55 10.76 -8.23
N PRO A 5 3.18 10.74 -9.53
CA PRO A 5 3.43 11.88 -10.41
C PRO A 5 2.65 13.15 -10.01
N ASN A 6 1.45 12.99 -9.46
CA ASN A 6 0.53 14.11 -9.22
C ASN A 6 0.40 14.47 -7.73
N TYR A 7 1.01 13.69 -6.83
CA TYR A 7 0.92 13.81 -5.38
C TYR A 7 -0.51 13.95 -4.82
N ILE A 8 -1.50 13.40 -5.52
CA ILE A 8 -2.90 13.38 -5.07
C ILE A 8 -3.27 12.05 -4.41
N PRO A 9 -4.09 12.08 -3.34
CA PRO A 9 -4.63 10.87 -2.72
C PRO A 9 -5.34 9.99 -3.75
N LEU A 10 -5.10 8.68 -3.72
CA LEU A 10 -5.96 7.73 -4.42
C LEU A 10 -7.30 7.62 -3.68
N ASN A 11 -8.40 7.48 -4.43
CA ASN A 11 -9.72 7.23 -3.85
C ASN A 11 -9.82 5.81 -3.25
N ALA A 12 -10.84 5.61 -2.41
CA ALA A 12 -11.05 4.34 -1.70
C ALA A 12 -11.18 3.12 -2.65
N ALA A 13 -11.91 3.27 -3.76
CA ALA A 13 -12.11 2.19 -4.71
C ALA A 13 -10.80 1.70 -5.34
N LYS A 14 -9.89 2.61 -5.71
CA LYS A 14 -8.57 2.26 -6.26
C LYS A 14 -7.69 1.58 -5.22
N VAL A 15 -7.70 2.07 -3.97
CA VAL A 15 -6.94 1.45 -2.87
C VAL A 15 -7.41 0.03 -2.59
N LEU A 16 -8.72 -0.19 -2.54
CA LEU A 16 -9.30 -1.53 -2.37
C LEU A 16 -8.99 -2.46 -3.55
N GLY A 17 -8.99 -1.92 -4.78
CA GLY A 17 -8.56 -2.67 -5.97
C GLY A 17 -7.12 -3.14 -5.90
N ILE A 18 -6.20 -2.30 -5.41
CA ILE A 18 -4.79 -2.70 -5.19
C ILE A 18 -4.70 -3.79 -4.12
N LYS A 19 -5.44 -3.66 -3.01
CA LYS A 19 -5.48 -4.71 -1.97
C LYS A 19 -5.93 -6.05 -2.56
N ALA A 20 -7.04 -6.06 -3.29
CA ALA A 20 -7.59 -7.26 -3.90
C ALA A 20 -6.63 -7.88 -4.93
N ALA A 21 -5.93 -7.07 -5.73
CA ALA A 21 -4.95 -7.56 -6.67
C ALA A 21 -3.76 -8.26 -5.98
N LEU A 22 -3.40 -7.86 -4.76
CA LEU A 22 -2.26 -8.41 -4.02
C LEU A 22 -2.62 -9.60 -3.10
N GLU A 23 -3.90 -9.83 -2.81
CA GLU A 23 -4.38 -10.95 -1.97
C GLU A 23 -3.79 -12.33 -2.36
N PRO A 24 -3.76 -12.73 -3.66
CA PRO A 24 -3.31 -14.08 -4.04
C PRO A 24 -1.81 -14.32 -3.87
N PHE A 25 -1.01 -13.25 -3.74
CA PHE A 25 0.44 -13.36 -3.72
C PHE A 25 0.95 -13.54 -2.29
N ALA A 26 1.87 -14.50 -2.12
CA ALA A 26 2.70 -14.59 -0.94
C ALA A 26 3.93 -13.70 -1.13
N PHE A 27 4.11 -12.72 -0.25
CA PHE A 27 5.29 -11.86 -0.24
C PHE A 27 5.60 -11.44 1.20
N ASP A 28 6.89 -11.37 1.52
CA ASP A 28 7.37 -10.99 2.85
C ASP A 28 8.17 -9.67 2.82
N HIS A 29 8.46 -9.16 1.63
CA HIS A 29 9.21 -7.92 1.43
C HIS A 29 8.52 -7.02 0.40
N ILE A 30 8.59 -5.70 0.61
CA ILE A 30 8.23 -4.66 -0.35
C ILE A 30 9.44 -3.77 -0.53
N TYR A 31 9.86 -3.58 -1.79
CA TYR A 31 10.98 -2.71 -2.16
C TYR A 31 10.46 -1.40 -2.73
N GLY A 32 10.95 -0.28 -2.19
CA GLY A 32 10.61 1.06 -2.62
C GLY A 32 11.57 1.61 -3.68
N ALA A 33 11.19 2.73 -4.30
CA ALA A 33 12.05 3.44 -5.25
C ALA A 33 13.09 4.35 -4.56
N TRP A 34 12.99 4.56 -3.25
CA TRP A 34 13.89 5.40 -2.46
C TRP A 34 14.66 4.62 -1.42
N TRP A 35 15.84 5.14 -1.11
CA TRP A 35 16.68 4.65 -0.02
C TRP A 35 15.92 4.66 1.30
N ASN A 36 16.11 3.60 2.09
CA ASN A 36 15.50 3.42 3.41
C ASN A 36 13.95 3.35 3.41
N GLN A 37 13.31 3.05 2.28
CA GLN A 37 11.85 2.87 2.17
C GLN A 37 11.42 1.44 1.82
N ASN A 38 12.26 0.46 2.15
CA ASN A 38 11.90 -0.95 2.02
C ASN A 38 11.17 -1.40 3.29
N VAL A 39 10.15 -2.25 3.10
CA VAL A 39 9.51 -2.99 4.20
C VAL A 39 9.99 -4.42 4.10
N THR A 40 10.90 -4.81 4.99
CA THR A 40 11.48 -6.15 5.00
C THR A 40 10.92 -6.97 6.15
N GLY A 41 10.28 -8.10 5.85
CA GLY A 41 9.67 -8.97 6.84
C GLY A 41 8.23 -8.52 7.12
N ASP A 42 7.31 -9.46 7.15
CA ASP A 42 5.89 -9.25 7.45
C ASP A 42 5.22 -8.17 6.58
N ALA A 43 5.72 -7.99 5.35
CA ALA A 43 5.31 -6.88 4.51
C ALA A 43 3.83 -6.95 4.11
N LYS A 44 3.24 -8.14 4.01
CA LYS A 44 1.82 -8.32 3.71
C LYS A 44 0.91 -7.79 4.83
N THR A 45 1.29 -8.02 6.08
CA THR A 45 0.60 -7.48 7.25
C THR A 45 0.76 -5.96 7.34
N ALA A 46 1.98 -5.45 7.16
CA ALA A 46 2.26 -4.01 7.13
C ALA A 46 1.49 -3.28 6.01
N PHE A 47 1.37 -3.91 4.84
CA PHE A 47 0.54 -3.42 3.74
C PHE A 47 -0.95 -3.37 4.10
N ALA A 48 -1.50 -4.45 4.68
CA ALA A 48 -2.89 -4.48 5.11
C ALA A 48 -3.20 -3.40 6.17
N ALA A 49 -2.32 -3.21 7.15
CA ALA A 49 -2.43 -2.13 8.14
C ALA A 49 -2.39 -0.74 7.49
N SER A 50 -1.52 -0.56 6.49
CA SER A 50 -1.42 0.70 5.74
C SER A 50 -2.68 1.00 4.93
N VAL A 51 -3.31 -0.01 4.32
CA VAL A 51 -4.60 0.14 3.63
C VAL A 51 -5.67 0.63 4.60
N THR A 52 -5.84 -0.04 5.74
CA THR A 52 -6.84 0.33 6.75
C THR A 52 -6.63 1.76 7.25
N ARG A 53 -5.39 2.10 7.63
CA ARG A 53 -5.02 3.44 8.08
C ARG A 53 -5.29 4.50 7.03
N TYR A 54 -4.97 4.20 5.77
CA TYR A 54 -5.13 5.16 4.68
C TYR A 54 -6.61 5.40 4.36
N LEU A 55 -7.43 4.34 4.30
CA LEU A 55 -8.87 4.48 4.08
C LEU A 55 -9.55 5.30 5.18
N ALA A 56 -9.16 5.11 6.45
CA ALA A 56 -9.66 5.92 7.56
C ALA A 56 -9.26 7.41 7.44
N ALA A 57 -8.10 7.72 6.85
CA ALA A 57 -7.60 9.09 6.72
C ALA A 57 -8.23 9.87 5.55
N ILE A 58 -8.83 9.18 4.58
CA ILE A 58 -9.46 9.80 3.40
C ILE A 58 -10.99 9.75 3.45
N ALA A 59 -11.56 9.24 4.55
CA ALA A 59 -12.99 9.19 4.80
C ALA A 59 -13.53 10.57 5.19
#